data_AF-B9XF00-F1
#
_entry.id   AF-B9XF00-F1
#
_cell.length_a   1.000
_cell.length_b   1.000
_cell.length_c   1.000
_cell.angle_alpha   90.00
_cell.angle_beta   90.00
_cell.angle_gamma   90.00
#
_symmetry.space_group_name_H-M   'P 1'
#
loop_
_entity.id
_entity.type
_entity.pdbx_description
1 polymer ?
#
loop_
_entity_poly.entity_id
_entity_poly.type
_entity_poly.pdbx_seq_one_letter_code
_entity_poly.pdbx_strand_id
1 'polypeptide(L)'
;MEFLKKHYEKLLLGLVLLGLTIAAALLPFIISGKRKDLDSVRDALINPKVKELPALDLSAEEAALQQAQTPVQLILSGKHNLFNPVLWQKTPDNRLVKIQTGNEVAGAAEVMEIRPLYLTLSFDSVSGKGYLFGVENQAGATTAKQQKHQTLSSKETPKNDYFTLREAKGPAESPTAFILELNDTGESVNIAPGKPYKRVEGYEADLKYGPENNQMKRKRVGAIVTFAGGQYNIVAISQSNVVLSAKSNDKKTTLNFNAVKEPR
;
A
#
# COMPACT_ATOMS: atom_id res chain seq x y z
N MET A 1 58.57 52.03 108.72
CA MET A 1 57.43 51.09 108.81
C MET A 1 56.26 51.58 109.68
N GLU A 2 56.26 52.83 110.18
CA GLU A 2 55.15 53.37 110.98
C GLU A 2 53.92 53.79 110.14
N PHE A 3 54.14 54.23 108.90
CA PHE A 3 53.08 54.79 108.05
C PHE A 3 52.09 53.72 107.53
N LEU A 4 52.58 52.53 107.18
CA LEU A 4 51.75 51.41 106.73
C LEU A 4 50.90 50.84 107.87
N LYS A 5 51.37 50.88 109.13
CA LYS A 5 50.60 50.41 110.30
C LYS A 5 49.46 51.36 110.67
N LYS A 6 49.65 52.68 110.56
CA LYS A 6 48.63 53.68 110.92
C LYS A 6 47.55 53.91 109.85
N HIS A 7 47.82 53.51 108.61
CA HIS A 7 46.90 53.71 107.48
C HIS A 7 46.53 52.42 106.73
N TYR A 8 46.78 51.25 107.33
CA TYR A 8 46.47 49.94 106.77
C TYR A 8 44.98 49.81 106.39
N GLU A 9 44.08 50.26 107.25
CA GLU A 9 42.63 50.22 107.00
C GLU A 9 42.23 51.02 105.75
N LYS A 10 42.82 52.22 105.57
CA LYS A 10 42.54 53.07 104.39
C LYS A 10 43.11 52.47 103.10
N LEU A 11 44.28 51.84 103.16
CA LEU A 11 44.87 51.12 102.02
C LEU A 11 44.03 49.91 101.62
N LEU A 12 43.57 49.13 102.60
CA LEU A 12 42.72 47.96 102.36
C LEU A 12 41.35 48.37 101.82
N LEU A 13 40.74 49.42 102.38
CA LEU A 13 39.51 50.01 101.87
C LEU A 13 39.67 50.53 100.44
N GLY A 14 40.79 51.21 100.14
CA GLY A 14 41.10 51.69 98.80
C GLY A 14 41.25 50.56 97.77
N LEU A 15 41.89 49.45 98.16
CA LEU A 15 42.04 48.27 97.29
C LEU A 15 40.70 47.58 97.03
N VAL A 16 39.84 47.45 98.05
CA VAL A 16 38.48 46.91 97.90
C VAL A 16 37.63 47.80 97.01
N LEU A 17 37.70 49.13 97.19
CA LEU A 17 36.97 50.09 96.36
C LEU A 17 37.44 50.03 94.90
N LEU A 18 38.76 49.95 94.66
CA LEU A 18 39.33 49.78 93.34
C LEU A 18 38.83 48.48 92.69
N GLY A 19 38.85 47.36 93.42
CA GLY A 19 38.31 46.08 92.94
C GLY A 19 36.83 46.17 92.54
N LEU A 20 36.02 46.88 93.35
CA LEU A 20 34.61 47.11 93.04
C LEU A 20 34.42 47.96 91.76
N THR A 21 35.24 49.00 91.57
CA THR A 21 35.18 49.83 90.35
C THR A 21 35.57 49.05 89.10
N ILE A 22 36.59 48.19 89.19
CA ILE A 22 37.01 47.32 88.09
C ILE A 22 35.89 46.31 87.75
N ALA A 23 35.30 45.68 88.77
CA ALA A 23 34.18 44.76 88.56
C ALA A 23 32.99 45.47 87.88
N ALA A 24 32.61 46.66 88.36
CA ALA A 24 31.53 47.45 87.78
C ALA A 24 31.81 47.85 86.32
N ALA A 25 33.06 48.15 85.97
CA ALA A 25 33.47 48.46 84.60
C ALA A 25 33.44 47.23 83.66
N LEU A 26 33.61 46.01 84.21
CA LEU A 26 33.57 44.75 83.43
C LEU A 26 32.16 44.19 83.25
N LEU A 27 31.20 44.54 84.12
CA LEU A 27 29.81 44.07 84.02
C LEU A 27 29.15 44.32 82.65
N PRO A 28 29.29 45.49 82.00
CA PRO A 28 28.68 45.74 80.69
C PRO A 28 29.16 44.75 79.61
N PHE A 29 30.43 44.35 79.63
CA PHE A 29 30.99 43.38 78.68
C PHE A 29 30.39 42.00 78.88
N ILE A 30 30.30 41.54 80.14
CA ILE A 30 29.73 40.23 80.48
C ILE A 30 28.24 40.18 80.11
N ILE A 31 27.49 41.25 80.41
CA ILE A 31 26.07 41.35 80.07
C ILE A 31 25.86 41.33 78.55
N SER A 32 26.69 42.04 77.78
CA SER A 32 26.61 42.03 76.32
C SER A 32 26.85 40.65 75.73
N GLY A 33 27.84 39.90 76.24
CA GLY A 33 28.09 38.52 75.83
C GLY A 33 26.89 37.61 76.12
N LYS A 34 26.33 37.69 77.33
CA LYS A 34 25.16 36.88 77.72
C LYS A 34 23.89 37.23 76.93
N ARG A 35 23.70 38.50 76.56
CA ARG A 35 22.59 38.89 75.68
C ARG A 35 22.72 38.25 74.30
N LYS A 36 23.91 38.27 73.69
CA LYS A 36 24.16 37.61 72.40
C LYS A 36 23.90 36.10 72.44
N ASP A 37 24.32 35.43 73.52
CA ASP A 37 24.05 34.00 73.70
C ASP A 37 22.53 33.74 73.74
N LEU A 38 21.78 34.52 74.53
CA LEU A 38 20.32 34.38 74.63
C LEU A 38 19.59 34.71 73.33
N ASP A 39 20.05 35.73 72.60
CA ASP A 39 19.50 36.08 71.29
C ASP A 39 19.73 34.95 70.28
N SER A 40 20.93 34.32 70.29
CA SER A 40 21.21 33.17 69.41
C SER A 40 20.34 31.94 69.72
N VAL A 41 20.06 31.68 71.00
CA VAL A 41 19.16 30.60 71.43
C VAL A 41 17.72 30.93 71.05
N ARG A 42 17.29 32.19 71.23
CA ARG A 42 15.98 32.69 70.81
C ARG A 42 15.80 32.53 69.30
N ASP A 43 16.78 32.94 68.51
CA ASP A 43 16.73 32.86 67.05
C ASP A 43 16.68 31.41 66.56
N ALA A 44 17.41 30.49 67.23
CA ALA A 44 17.36 29.07 66.93
C ALA A 44 16.00 28.43 67.26
N LEU A 45 15.28 28.93 68.27
CA LEU A 45 13.94 28.48 68.65
C LEU A 45 12.85 29.05 67.74
N ILE A 46 12.98 30.32 67.33
CA ILE A 46 12.00 30.99 66.45
C ILE A 46 12.13 30.50 65.00
N ASN A 47 13.37 30.26 64.55
CA ASN A 47 13.67 29.80 63.19
C ASN A 47 14.36 28.43 63.26
N PRO A 48 13.62 27.35 63.56
CA PRO A 48 14.20 26.01 63.49
C PRO A 48 14.74 25.81 62.08
N LYS A 49 15.98 25.32 61.97
CA LYS A 49 16.63 25.05 60.68
C LYS A 49 15.93 23.86 60.03
N VAL A 50 14.87 24.13 59.27
CA VAL A 50 14.09 23.10 58.59
C VAL A 50 14.97 22.49 57.50
N LYS A 51 15.17 21.18 57.58
CA LYS A 51 15.86 20.43 56.54
C LYS A 51 15.04 20.54 55.26
N GLU A 52 15.65 21.05 54.18
CA GLU A 52 14.99 21.13 52.88
C GLU A 52 14.50 19.72 52.48
N LEU A 53 13.26 19.66 52.01
CA LEU A 53 12.69 18.39 51.54
C LEU A 53 13.55 17.88 50.37
N PRO A 54 13.90 16.59 50.35
CA PRO A 54 14.55 16.02 49.18
C PRO A 54 13.66 16.25 47.96
N ALA A 55 14.29 16.55 46.82
CA ALA A 55 13.57 16.74 45.57
C ALA A 55 12.68 15.52 45.29
N LEU A 56 11.44 15.77 44.88
CA LEU A 56 10.50 14.72 44.52
C LEU A 56 11.05 13.97 43.31
N ASP A 57 11.26 12.66 43.46
CA ASP A 57 11.72 11.81 42.36
C ASP A 57 10.55 11.58 41.40
N LEU A 58 10.61 12.23 40.24
CA LEU A 58 9.61 12.15 39.17
C LEU A 58 10.08 11.27 38.00
N SER A 59 11.14 10.50 38.19
CA SER A 59 11.77 9.73 37.11
C SER A 59 10.83 8.70 36.47
N ALA A 60 9.91 8.11 37.26
CA ALA A 60 8.94 7.15 36.76
C ALA A 60 7.86 7.81 35.89
N GLU A 61 7.38 8.99 36.31
CA GLU A 61 6.38 9.80 35.62
C GLU A 61 6.94 10.35 34.31
N GLU A 62 8.18 10.84 34.32
CA GLU A 62 8.88 11.31 33.13
C GLU A 62 9.11 10.19 32.12
N ALA A 63 9.48 8.99 32.58
CA ALA A 63 9.65 7.82 31.72
C ALA A 63 8.31 7.38 31.07
N ALA A 64 7.21 7.40 31.84
CA ALA A 64 5.89 7.10 31.32
C ALA A 64 5.43 8.13 30.28
N LEU A 65 5.71 9.42 30.53
CA LEU A 65 5.36 10.51 29.60
C LEU A 65 6.15 10.39 28.28
N GLN A 66 7.44 10.06 28.34
CA GLN A 66 8.27 9.84 27.14
C GLN A 66 7.79 8.64 26.32
N GLN A 67 7.39 7.55 26.98
CA GLN A 67 6.80 6.39 26.28
C GLN A 67 5.48 6.75 25.60
N ALA A 68 4.61 7.53 26.25
CA ALA A 68 3.34 7.95 25.67
C ALA A 68 3.50 8.93 24.50
N GLN A 69 4.51 9.79 24.53
CA GLN A 69 4.83 10.73 23.44
C GLN A 69 5.48 10.06 22.24
N THR A 70 6.06 8.87 22.41
CA THR A 70 6.70 8.15 21.32
C THR A 70 5.63 7.42 20.50
N PRO A 71 5.41 7.78 19.22
CA PRO A 71 4.44 7.07 18.39
C PRO A 71 4.90 5.62 18.20
N VAL A 72 4.15 4.67 18.76
CA VAL A 72 4.41 3.24 18.59
C VAL A 72 4.18 2.89 17.13
N GLN A 73 5.25 2.55 16.42
CA GLN A 73 5.14 2.00 15.07
C GLN A 73 4.65 0.55 15.16
N LEU A 74 3.33 0.38 15.14
CA LEU A 74 2.70 -0.92 15.07
C LEU A 74 2.91 -1.52 13.67
N ILE A 75 3.78 -2.52 13.59
CA ILE A 75 3.97 -3.31 12.36
C ILE A 75 2.83 -4.35 12.32
N LEU A 76 1.70 -3.97 11.71
CA LEU A 76 0.50 -4.80 11.60
C LEU A 76 0.56 -5.81 10.43
N SER A 77 1.63 -5.81 9.64
CA SER A 77 1.83 -6.70 8.48
C SER A 77 3.27 -7.23 8.39
N GLY A 78 3.46 -8.49 7.98
CA GLY A 78 4.79 -9.11 7.90
C GLY A 78 4.76 -10.63 7.71
N LYS A 79 5.86 -11.34 7.98
CA LYS A 79 5.96 -12.82 7.85
C LYS A 79 4.90 -13.55 8.69
N HIS A 80 4.53 -12.96 9.82
CA HIS A 80 3.49 -13.42 10.72
C HIS A 80 2.40 -12.35 10.77
N ASN A 81 1.27 -12.61 10.09
CA ASN A 81 0.14 -11.69 10.11
C ASN A 81 -0.59 -11.81 11.46
N LEU A 82 -0.36 -10.85 12.36
CA LEU A 82 -1.04 -10.78 13.66
C LEU A 82 -2.48 -10.24 13.55
N PHE A 83 -2.80 -9.50 12.48
CA PHE A 83 -4.11 -8.85 12.28
C PHE A 83 -4.82 -9.20 10.96
N ASN A 84 -4.28 -10.16 10.19
CA ASN A 84 -4.95 -10.66 8.97
C ASN A 84 -4.84 -12.19 8.92
N PRO A 85 -5.89 -12.95 9.30
CA PRO A 85 -5.82 -14.40 9.31
C PRO A 85 -5.47 -14.89 7.91
N VAL A 86 -4.43 -15.73 7.83
CA VAL A 86 -3.99 -16.22 6.54
C VAL A 86 -4.98 -17.27 6.05
N LEU A 87 -5.52 -17.06 4.85
CA LEU A 87 -6.42 -18.01 4.23
C LEU A 87 -5.63 -19.27 3.87
N TRP A 88 -6.10 -20.41 4.37
CA TRP A 88 -5.57 -21.71 4.02
C TRP A 88 -6.44 -22.32 2.94
N GLN A 89 -5.80 -22.82 1.89
CA GLN A 89 -6.50 -23.53 0.84
C GLN A 89 -6.09 -24.98 0.81
N LYS A 90 -7.09 -25.84 0.65
CA LYS A 90 -6.90 -27.27 0.49
C LYS A 90 -6.68 -27.59 -0.98
N THR A 91 -5.53 -28.19 -1.26
CA THR A 91 -5.14 -28.71 -2.57
C THR A 91 -5.90 -30.02 -2.85
N PRO A 92 -6.12 -30.44 -4.11
CA PRO A 92 -6.71 -31.75 -4.42
C PRO A 92 -5.98 -32.92 -3.76
N ASP A 93 -4.67 -32.79 -3.56
CA ASP A 93 -3.81 -33.75 -2.83
C ASP A 93 -3.96 -33.69 -1.30
N ASN A 94 -5.02 -33.05 -0.80
CA ASN A 94 -5.35 -32.92 0.62
C ASN A 94 -4.31 -32.12 1.45
N ARG A 95 -3.37 -31.42 0.79
CA ARG A 95 -2.36 -30.56 1.41
C ARG A 95 -2.88 -29.13 1.62
N LEU A 96 -2.52 -28.52 2.76
CA LEU A 96 -2.88 -27.14 3.08
C LEU A 96 -1.78 -26.19 2.59
N VAL A 97 -2.15 -25.27 1.69
CA VAL A 97 -1.25 -24.23 1.18
C VAL A 97 -1.69 -22.87 1.73
N LYS A 98 -0.71 -22.09 2.19
CA LYS A 98 -0.89 -20.76 2.77
C LYS A 98 -1.03 -19.72 1.65
N ILE A 99 -2.16 -19.02 1.57
CA ILE A 99 -2.40 -17.92 0.61
C ILE A 99 -1.75 -16.64 1.17
N GLN A 100 -0.63 -16.20 0.59
CA GLN A 100 0.03 -14.95 1.03
C GLN A 100 -0.77 -13.73 0.56
N THR A 101 -0.84 -12.68 1.39
CA THR A 101 -1.47 -11.39 1.03
C THR A 101 -0.80 -10.83 -0.24
N GLY A 102 -1.56 -10.67 -1.32
CA GLY A 102 -1.06 -10.33 -2.66
C GLY A 102 -1.18 -11.47 -3.69
N ASN A 103 -1.15 -12.73 -3.24
CA ASN A 103 -1.46 -13.93 -4.01
C ASN A 103 -2.79 -14.53 -3.55
N GLU A 104 -3.82 -13.69 -3.49
CA GLU A 104 -5.18 -14.17 -3.20
C GLU A 104 -5.60 -15.24 -4.21
N VAL A 105 -6.55 -16.10 -3.90
CA VAL A 105 -6.91 -17.30 -4.69
C VAL A 105 -6.87 -17.09 -6.21
N ALA A 106 -7.45 -16.00 -6.72
CA ALA A 106 -7.42 -15.64 -8.13
C ALA A 106 -6.03 -15.18 -8.62
N GLY A 107 -5.22 -14.51 -7.80
CA GLY A 107 -3.85 -14.08 -8.06
C GLY A 107 -2.81 -15.22 -8.08
N ALA A 108 -3.16 -16.40 -7.57
CA ALA A 108 -2.35 -17.61 -7.75
C ALA A 108 -2.59 -18.32 -9.10
N ALA A 109 -3.52 -17.82 -9.92
CA ALA A 109 -3.67 -18.26 -11.30
C ALA A 109 -2.64 -17.56 -12.19
N GLU A 110 -2.01 -18.32 -13.07
CA GLU A 110 -0.99 -17.84 -14.00
C GLU A 110 -1.59 -17.79 -15.41
N VAL A 111 -1.27 -16.72 -16.14
CA VAL A 111 -1.58 -16.62 -17.56
C VAL A 111 -0.46 -17.33 -18.33
N MET A 112 -0.82 -18.41 -19.03
CA MET A 112 0.12 -19.22 -19.79
C MET A 112 0.42 -18.61 -21.16
N GLU A 113 -0.61 -18.13 -21.85
CA GLU A 113 -0.51 -17.58 -23.19
C GLU A 113 -1.70 -16.65 -23.45
N ILE A 114 -1.46 -15.56 -24.20
CA ILE A 114 -2.51 -14.67 -24.70
C ILE A 114 -2.41 -14.66 -26.24
N ARG A 115 -3.48 -15.08 -26.92
CA ARG A 115 -3.57 -15.09 -28.39
C ARG A 115 -4.53 -14.01 -28.87
N PRO A 116 -4.11 -13.13 -29.80
CA PRO A 116 -5.02 -12.18 -30.44
C PRO A 116 -6.00 -12.92 -31.37
N LEU A 117 -7.24 -12.45 -31.39
CA LEU A 117 -8.31 -12.90 -32.29
C LEU A 117 -8.49 -11.86 -33.39
N TYR A 118 -8.35 -12.29 -34.64
CA TYR A 118 -8.36 -11.39 -35.79
C TYR A 118 -9.70 -11.38 -36.52
N LEU A 119 -10.07 -10.19 -37.02
CA LEU A 119 -10.97 -10.02 -38.16
C LEU A 119 -10.12 -9.90 -39.42
N THR A 120 -10.29 -10.86 -40.33
CA THR A 120 -9.61 -10.88 -41.63
C THR A 120 -10.63 -10.67 -42.75
N LEU A 121 -10.41 -9.65 -43.56
CA LEU A 121 -11.19 -9.38 -44.78
C LEU A 121 -10.30 -9.61 -45.99
N SER A 122 -10.76 -10.47 -46.89
CA SER A 122 -10.01 -10.88 -48.09
C SER A 122 -10.89 -10.76 -49.32
N PHE A 123 -10.29 -10.37 -50.45
CA PHE A 123 -10.94 -10.51 -51.74
C PHE A 123 -10.64 -11.90 -52.29
N ASP A 124 -11.68 -12.69 -52.59
CA ASP A 124 -11.54 -14.05 -53.10
C ASP A 124 -11.64 -14.06 -54.64
N SER A 125 -12.77 -13.59 -55.20
CA SER A 125 -12.99 -13.62 -56.66
C SER A 125 -14.08 -12.67 -57.13
N VAL A 126 -14.15 -12.45 -58.44
CA VAL A 126 -15.29 -11.78 -59.10
C VAL A 126 -16.36 -12.83 -59.41
N SER A 127 -17.63 -12.51 -59.14
CA SER A 127 -18.77 -13.41 -59.42
C SER A 127 -19.90 -12.65 -60.10
N GLY A 128 -20.02 -12.85 -61.42
CA GLY A 128 -21.01 -12.16 -62.26
C GLY A 128 -20.83 -10.64 -62.21
N LYS A 129 -21.84 -9.93 -61.69
CA LYS A 129 -21.82 -8.46 -61.51
C LYS A 129 -21.33 -8.01 -60.13
N GLY A 130 -20.91 -8.94 -59.26
CA GLY A 130 -20.50 -8.66 -57.89
C GLY A 130 -19.11 -9.22 -57.56
N TYR A 131 -18.67 -8.94 -56.34
CA TYR A 131 -17.39 -9.34 -55.79
C TYR A 131 -17.59 -10.26 -54.60
N LEU A 132 -16.86 -11.36 -54.54
CA LEU A 132 -16.82 -12.27 -53.41
C LEU A 132 -15.70 -11.86 -52.45
N PHE A 133 -16.10 -11.53 -51.23
CA PHE A 133 -15.19 -11.25 -50.14
C PHE A 133 -15.23 -12.40 -49.14
N GLY A 134 -14.05 -12.90 -48.76
CA GLY A 134 -13.89 -13.82 -47.64
C GLY A 134 -13.79 -13.04 -46.34
N VAL A 135 -14.71 -13.31 -45.42
CA VAL A 135 -14.75 -12.73 -44.07
C VAL A 135 -14.46 -13.83 -43.05
N GLU A 136 -13.46 -13.61 -42.21
CA GLU A 136 -13.14 -14.48 -41.07
C GLU A 136 -13.10 -13.64 -39.79
N ASN A 137 -14.00 -13.92 -38.84
CA ASN A 137 -14.05 -13.20 -37.57
C ASN A 137 -13.79 -14.14 -36.38
N GLN A 138 -12.54 -14.28 -36.00
CA GLN A 138 -12.16 -15.21 -34.92
C GLN A 138 -12.78 -14.85 -33.56
N ALA A 139 -13.20 -13.59 -33.36
CA ALA A 139 -13.91 -13.11 -32.17
C ALA A 139 -15.44 -13.34 -32.22
N GLY A 140 -15.97 -13.96 -33.28
CA GLY A 140 -17.41 -14.20 -33.43
C GLY A 140 -18.03 -15.00 -32.27
N ALA A 141 -19.29 -14.68 -31.95
CA ALA A 141 -20.04 -15.28 -30.83
C ALA A 141 -20.34 -16.78 -31.01
N THR A 142 -20.38 -17.26 -32.26
CA THR A 142 -20.70 -18.64 -32.61
C THR A 142 -19.65 -19.20 -33.55
N THR A 143 -19.36 -20.50 -33.47
CA THR A 143 -18.38 -21.18 -34.34
C THR A 143 -18.60 -20.90 -35.83
N ALA A 144 -19.85 -20.84 -36.29
CA ALA A 144 -20.17 -20.52 -37.68
C ALA A 144 -19.72 -19.11 -38.12
N LYS A 145 -19.78 -18.12 -37.21
CA LYS A 145 -19.30 -16.75 -37.47
C LYS A 145 -17.77 -16.64 -37.35
N GLN A 146 -17.12 -17.63 -36.74
CA GLN A 146 -15.67 -17.66 -36.57
C GLN A 146 -14.93 -18.17 -37.80
N GLN A 147 -15.55 -19.11 -38.52
CA GLN A 147 -14.96 -19.68 -39.73
C GLN A 147 -14.99 -18.66 -40.87
N LYS A 148 -14.03 -18.79 -41.79
CA LYS A 148 -14.06 -18.03 -43.03
C LYS A 148 -15.33 -18.37 -43.80
N HIS A 149 -16.14 -17.37 -44.10
CA HIS A 149 -17.28 -17.49 -45.00
C HIS A 149 -17.18 -16.44 -46.11
N GLN A 150 -17.82 -16.73 -47.23
CA GLN A 150 -17.85 -15.82 -48.37
C GLN A 150 -19.11 -14.97 -48.32
N THR A 151 -19.00 -13.71 -48.70
CA THR A 151 -20.14 -12.85 -48.94
C THR A 151 -20.02 -12.15 -50.28
N LEU A 152 -21.11 -12.16 -51.02
CA LEU A 152 -21.25 -11.43 -52.27
C LEU A 152 -21.62 -9.97 -51.98
N SER A 153 -20.83 -9.04 -52.49
CA SER A 153 -21.12 -7.60 -52.43
C SER A 153 -21.07 -7.00 -53.83
N SER A 154 -22.06 -6.17 -54.15
CA SER A 154 -22.19 -5.52 -55.45
C SER A 154 -22.56 -4.04 -55.27
N LYS A 155 -22.60 -3.26 -56.36
CA LYS A 155 -23.09 -1.87 -56.28
C LYS A 155 -24.56 -1.77 -55.89
N GLU A 156 -25.36 -2.78 -56.21
CA GLU A 156 -26.79 -2.87 -55.85
C GLU A 156 -26.98 -3.32 -54.40
N THR A 157 -26.08 -4.18 -53.91
CA THR A 157 -26.05 -4.70 -52.54
C THR A 157 -24.69 -4.45 -51.89
N PRO A 158 -24.36 -3.18 -51.57
CA PRO A 158 -23.03 -2.83 -51.07
C PRO A 158 -22.83 -3.19 -49.61
N LYS A 159 -23.91 -3.31 -48.82
CA LYS A 159 -23.85 -3.51 -47.38
C LYS A 159 -24.00 -4.98 -47.00
N ASN A 160 -23.10 -5.45 -46.15
CA ASN A 160 -23.14 -6.74 -45.46
C ASN A 160 -23.22 -6.52 -43.93
N ASP A 161 -23.14 -7.57 -43.12
CA ASP A 161 -23.06 -7.50 -41.65
C ASP A 161 -21.77 -6.83 -41.18
N TYR A 162 -20.64 -7.06 -41.86
CA TYR A 162 -19.32 -6.61 -41.41
C TYR A 162 -18.82 -5.32 -42.05
N PHE A 163 -19.13 -5.10 -43.33
CA PHE A 163 -18.65 -3.94 -44.07
C PHE A 163 -19.66 -3.51 -45.13
N THR A 164 -19.46 -2.30 -45.63
CA THR A 164 -20.14 -1.72 -46.78
C THR A 164 -19.12 -1.40 -47.88
N LEU A 165 -19.31 -1.97 -49.07
CA LEU A 165 -18.50 -1.67 -50.25
C LEU A 165 -18.80 -0.25 -50.75
N ARG A 166 -17.83 0.66 -50.61
CA ARG A 166 -17.96 2.05 -51.07
C ARG A 166 -17.50 2.21 -52.51
N GLU A 167 -16.31 1.70 -52.80
CA GLU A 167 -15.70 1.89 -54.11
C GLU A 167 -14.89 0.65 -54.50
N ALA A 168 -14.99 0.26 -55.77
CA ALA A 168 -14.10 -0.71 -56.39
C ALA A 168 -13.28 0.04 -57.45
N LYS A 169 -11.95 0.04 -57.29
CA LYS A 169 -11.00 0.68 -58.19
C LYS A 169 -10.45 -0.33 -59.18
N GLY A 170 -10.44 0.06 -60.45
CA GLY A 170 -9.92 -0.75 -61.55
C GLY A 170 -11.02 -1.36 -62.44
N PRO A 171 -10.63 -2.15 -63.45
CA PRO A 171 -11.55 -2.85 -64.34
C PRO A 171 -12.48 -3.80 -63.58
N ALA A 172 -13.75 -3.90 -64.01
CA ALA A 172 -14.74 -4.77 -63.36
C ALA A 172 -14.33 -6.25 -63.35
N GLU A 173 -13.54 -6.69 -64.34
CA GLU A 173 -13.01 -8.05 -64.44
C GLU A 173 -11.73 -8.27 -63.62
N SER A 174 -10.99 -7.20 -63.30
CA SER A 174 -9.72 -7.26 -62.56
C SER A 174 -9.55 -6.04 -61.65
N PRO A 175 -10.28 -5.98 -60.53
CA PRO A 175 -10.22 -4.86 -59.60
C PRO A 175 -8.85 -4.80 -58.91
N THR A 176 -8.27 -3.60 -58.87
CA THR A 176 -6.93 -3.36 -58.30
C THR A 176 -7.00 -3.07 -56.80
N ALA A 177 -8.09 -2.45 -56.34
CA ALA A 177 -8.30 -2.10 -54.93
C ALA A 177 -9.79 -1.94 -54.62
N PHE A 178 -10.18 -2.18 -53.38
CA PHE A 178 -11.52 -2.01 -52.85
C PHE A 178 -11.48 -1.15 -51.60
N ILE A 179 -12.36 -0.15 -51.54
CA ILE A 179 -12.59 0.64 -50.34
C ILE A 179 -13.83 0.06 -49.67
N LEU A 180 -13.62 -0.61 -48.53
CA LEU A 180 -14.67 -1.15 -47.67
C LEU A 180 -14.78 -0.26 -46.44
N GLU A 181 -15.98 0.16 -46.09
CA GLU A 181 -16.25 0.81 -44.81
C GLU A 181 -16.70 -0.22 -43.79
N LEU A 182 -16.01 -0.32 -42.66
CA LEU A 182 -16.39 -1.25 -41.59
C LEU A 182 -17.64 -0.73 -40.87
N ASN A 183 -18.66 -1.59 -40.72
CA ASN A 183 -19.95 -1.14 -40.20
C ASN A 183 -19.92 -0.81 -38.69
N ASP A 184 -18.94 -1.34 -37.96
CA ASP A 184 -18.80 -1.18 -36.52
C ASP A 184 -18.13 0.14 -36.12
N THR A 185 -17.15 0.57 -36.91
CA THR A 185 -16.25 1.69 -36.65
C THR A 185 -16.44 2.85 -37.62
N GLY A 186 -17.05 2.60 -38.79
CA GLY A 186 -17.13 3.57 -39.89
C GLY A 186 -15.79 3.81 -40.58
N GLU A 187 -14.74 3.04 -40.26
CA GLU A 187 -13.42 3.20 -40.84
C GLU A 187 -13.39 2.67 -42.27
N SER A 188 -12.81 3.45 -43.19
CA SER A 188 -12.61 3.05 -44.58
C SER A 188 -11.28 2.32 -44.75
N VAL A 189 -11.36 1.04 -45.09
CA VAL A 189 -10.23 0.13 -45.27
C VAL A 189 -10.01 -0.13 -46.76
N ASN A 190 -8.74 -0.08 -47.17
CA ASN A 190 -8.34 -0.45 -48.52
C ASN A 190 -7.87 -1.91 -48.57
N ILE A 191 -8.53 -2.74 -49.40
CA ILE A 191 -8.18 -4.14 -49.63
C ILE A 191 -7.80 -4.33 -51.09
N ALA A 192 -6.71 -5.05 -51.35
CA ALA A 192 -6.27 -5.39 -52.70
C ALA A 192 -6.24 -6.92 -52.87
N PRO A 193 -6.31 -7.43 -54.12
CA PRO A 193 -6.10 -8.85 -54.38
C PRO A 193 -4.78 -9.34 -53.77
N GLY A 194 -4.84 -10.42 -52.98
CA GLY A 194 -3.69 -10.98 -52.28
C GLY A 194 -3.22 -10.22 -51.04
N LYS A 195 -3.81 -9.06 -50.70
CA LYS A 195 -3.52 -8.29 -49.48
C LYS A 195 -4.77 -8.22 -48.59
N PRO A 196 -5.00 -9.23 -47.74
CA PRO A 196 -6.11 -9.21 -46.81
C PRO A 196 -5.88 -8.17 -45.73
N TYR A 197 -6.95 -7.50 -45.32
CA TYR A 197 -6.94 -6.65 -44.14
C TYR A 197 -7.05 -7.51 -42.89
N LYS A 198 -6.27 -7.19 -41.84
CA LYS A 198 -6.28 -7.88 -40.55
C LYS A 198 -6.33 -6.87 -39.42
N ARG A 199 -7.35 -6.98 -38.56
CA ARG A 199 -7.50 -6.18 -37.33
C ARG A 199 -7.68 -7.10 -36.13
N VAL A 200 -7.17 -6.72 -34.97
CA VAL A 200 -7.41 -7.43 -33.71
C VAL A 200 -8.77 -7.02 -33.17
N GLU A 201 -9.69 -7.98 -33.03
CA GLU A 201 -11.04 -7.78 -32.46
C GLU A 201 -11.12 -8.18 -30.99
N GLY A 202 -10.14 -8.94 -30.50
CA GLY A 202 -10.13 -9.38 -29.11
C GLY A 202 -8.97 -10.29 -28.82
N TYR A 203 -9.02 -10.91 -27.65
CA TYR A 203 -7.99 -11.81 -27.16
C TYR A 203 -8.62 -13.05 -26.54
N GLU A 204 -7.94 -14.18 -26.68
CA GLU A 204 -8.19 -15.36 -25.86
C GLU A 204 -6.97 -15.64 -24.98
N ALA A 205 -7.20 -16.19 -23.79
CA ALA A 205 -6.16 -16.50 -22.83
C ALA A 205 -6.22 -17.96 -22.41
N ASP A 206 -5.05 -18.54 -22.23
CA ASP A 206 -4.84 -19.81 -21.55
C ASP A 206 -4.45 -19.52 -20.10
N LEU A 207 -5.23 -20.04 -19.15
CA LEU A 207 -5.02 -19.84 -17.72
C LEU A 207 -4.64 -21.18 -17.08
N LYS A 208 -3.73 -21.15 -16.11
CA LYS A 208 -3.38 -22.31 -15.30
C LYS A 208 -3.52 -21.96 -13.83
N TYR A 209 -4.22 -22.81 -13.09
CA TYR A 209 -4.25 -22.73 -11.64
C TYR A 209 -3.29 -23.78 -11.08
N GLY A 210 -2.11 -23.31 -10.64
CA GLY A 210 -1.01 -24.15 -10.16
C GLY A 210 -1.42 -25.14 -9.06
N PRO A 211 -2.12 -24.72 -7.99
CA PRO A 211 -2.48 -25.60 -6.88
C PRO A 211 -3.35 -26.81 -7.30
N GLU A 212 -4.29 -26.64 -8.22
CA GLU A 212 -5.15 -27.76 -8.66
C GLU A 212 -4.66 -28.41 -9.96
N ASN A 213 -3.53 -27.95 -10.50
CA ASN A 213 -3.05 -28.26 -11.84
C ASN A 213 -4.15 -28.13 -12.93
N ASN A 214 -5.09 -27.21 -12.71
CA ASN A 214 -6.24 -27.03 -13.58
C ASN A 214 -5.86 -26.11 -14.74
N GLN A 215 -5.96 -26.62 -15.97
CA GLN A 215 -5.65 -25.88 -17.18
C GLN A 215 -6.93 -25.47 -17.90
N MET A 216 -7.09 -24.17 -18.10
CA MET A 216 -8.26 -23.55 -18.73
C MET A 216 -7.81 -22.90 -20.03
N LYS A 217 -7.95 -23.63 -21.13
CA LYS A 217 -7.49 -23.19 -22.46
C LYS A 217 -8.58 -22.45 -23.22
N ARG A 218 -8.16 -21.55 -24.12
CA ARG A 218 -8.95 -20.80 -25.11
C ARG A 218 -10.12 -20.07 -24.47
N LYS A 219 -9.88 -19.47 -23.30
CA LYS A 219 -10.91 -18.72 -22.57
C LYS A 219 -10.99 -17.31 -23.11
N ARG A 220 -12.22 -16.80 -23.21
CA ARG A 220 -12.55 -15.49 -23.76
C ARG A 220 -13.23 -14.63 -22.71
N VAL A 221 -13.37 -13.34 -22.99
CA VAL A 221 -14.18 -12.42 -22.20
C VAL A 221 -15.61 -12.98 -22.08
N GLY A 222 -16.16 -12.95 -20.87
CA GLY A 222 -17.46 -13.52 -20.50
C GLY A 222 -17.44 -15.01 -20.14
N ALA A 223 -16.32 -15.72 -20.33
CA ALA A 223 -16.22 -17.12 -19.96
C ALA A 223 -16.16 -17.29 -18.43
N ILE A 224 -16.88 -18.29 -17.93
CA ILE A 224 -16.81 -18.71 -16.52
C ILE A 224 -15.69 -19.74 -16.38
N VAL A 225 -14.81 -19.51 -15.41
CA VAL A 225 -13.75 -20.41 -14.99
C VAL A 225 -13.94 -20.80 -13.53
N THR A 226 -13.71 -22.07 -13.22
CA THR A 226 -13.91 -22.62 -11.87
C THR A 226 -12.58 -23.18 -11.39
N PHE A 227 -12.10 -22.68 -10.27
CA PHE A 227 -10.91 -23.17 -9.59
C PHE A 227 -10.99 -22.76 -8.11
N ALA A 228 -10.27 -23.46 -7.23
CA ALA A 228 -10.26 -23.18 -5.80
C ALA A 228 -11.63 -23.23 -5.12
N GLY A 229 -12.54 -24.05 -5.64
CA GLY A 229 -13.93 -24.13 -5.18
C GLY A 229 -14.78 -22.88 -5.46
N GLY A 230 -14.25 -21.89 -6.20
CA GLY A 230 -14.95 -20.66 -6.59
C GLY A 230 -15.22 -20.57 -8.09
N GLN A 231 -16.22 -19.78 -8.46
CA GLN A 231 -16.50 -19.40 -9.86
C GLN A 231 -16.02 -17.98 -10.13
N TYR A 232 -15.30 -17.79 -11.22
CA TYR A 232 -14.80 -16.50 -11.67
C TYR A 232 -15.25 -16.25 -13.11
N ASN A 233 -15.60 -15.02 -13.42
CA ASN A 233 -15.90 -14.56 -14.77
C ASN A 233 -14.70 -13.78 -15.32
N ILE A 234 -14.34 -14.03 -16.58
CA ILE A 234 -13.33 -13.23 -17.27
C ILE A 234 -13.98 -11.94 -17.75
N VAL A 235 -13.63 -10.82 -17.14
CA VAL A 235 -14.23 -9.51 -17.48
C VAL A 235 -13.49 -8.83 -18.63
N ALA A 236 -12.16 -8.99 -18.68
CA ALA A 236 -11.35 -8.39 -19.72
C ALA A 236 -10.12 -9.25 -19.99
N ILE A 237 -9.70 -9.29 -21.25
CA ILE A 237 -8.42 -9.83 -21.69
C ILE A 237 -7.77 -8.75 -22.55
N SER A 238 -6.59 -8.30 -22.16
CA SER A 238 -5.74 -7.41 -22.95
C SER A 238 -4.50 -8.18 -23.41
N GLN A 239 -3.61 -7.53 -24.17
CA GLN A 239 -2.36 -8.14 -24.63
C GLN A 239 -1.44 -8.60 -23.48
N SER A 240 -1.50 -7.93 -22.32
CA SER A 240 -0.57 -8.15 -21.21
C SER A 240 -1.24 -8.61 -19.91
N ASN A 241 -2.57 -8.66 -19.85
CA ASN A 241 -3.26 -9.02 -18.62
C ASN A 241 -4.64 -9.64 -18.85
N VAL A 242 -5.09 -10.37 -17.84
CA VAL A 242 -6.42 -10.97 -17.75
C VAL A 242 -7.07 -10.52 -16.46
N VAL A 243 -8.28 -9.98 -16.52
CA VAL A 243 -9.04 -9.55 -15.35
C VAL A 243 -10.12 -10.57 -15.05
N LEU A 244 -10.01 -11.19 -13.88
CA LEU A 244 -11.00 -12.12 -13.34
C LEU A 244 -11.88 -11.41 -12.31
N SER A 245 -13.18 -11.70 -12.31
CA SER A 245 -14.12 -11.26 -11.28
C SER A 245 -14.70 -12.45 -10.56
N ALA A 246 -14.55 -12.52 -9.25
CA ALA A 246 -15.16 -13.57 -8.44
C ALA A 246 -16.68 -13.39 -8.38
N LYS A 247 -17.45 -14.44 -8.65
CA LYS A 247 -18.92 -14.37 -8.66
C LYS A 247 -19.53 -14.21 -7.27
N SER A 248 -18.78 -14.54 -6.21
CA SER A 248 -19.26 -14.51 -4.83
C SER A 248 -19.25 -13.10 -4.21
N ASN A 249 -18.34 -12.23 -4.63
CA ASN A 249 -18.12 -10.92 -4.02
C ASN A 249 -17.75 -9.82 -5.02
N ASP A 250 -17.87 -10.10 -6.32
CA ASP A 250 -17.49 -9.21 -7.44
C ASP A 250 -16.07 -8.64 -7.36
N LYS A 251 -15.19 -9.27 -6.59
CA LYS A 251 -13.81 -8.84 -6.45
C LYS A 251 -13.06 -9.09 -7.73
N LYS A 252 -12.49 -8.02 -8.29
CA LYS A 252 -11.67 -8.07 -9.50
C LYS A 252 -10.21 -8.33 -9.16
N THR A 253 -9.62 -9.28 -9.86
CA THR A 253 -8.20 -9.64 -9.75
C THR A 253 -7.57 -9.54 -11.12
N THR A 254 -6.48 -8.80 -11.22
CA THR A 254 -5.72 -8.65 -12.47
C THR A 254 -4.55 -9.62 -12.45
N LEU A 255 -4.51 -10.52 -13.43
CA LEU A 255 -3.40 -11.41 -13.68
C LEU A 255 -2.55 -10.81 -14.77
N ASN A 256 -1.30 -10.50 -14.45
CA ASN A 256 -0.35 -10.01 -15.44
C ASN A 256 0.26 -11.21 -16.18
N PHE A 257 0.25 -11.13 -17.51
CA PHE A 257 1.00 -12.04 -18.35
C PHE A 257 2.47 -11.63 -18.30
N ASN A 258 3.19 -12.24 -17.36
CA ASN A 258 4.64 -12.22 -17.37
C ASN A 258 5.08 -13.25 -18.41
N ALA A 259 5.26 -12.81 -19.66
CA ALA A 259 6.02 -13.58 -20.62
C ALA A 259 7.40 -13.83 -20.01
N VAL A 260 7.60 -15.02 -19.44
CA VAL A 260 8.85 -15.36 -18.77
C VAL A 260 9.97 -15.30 -19.81
N LYS A 261 10.90 -14.37 -19.56
CA LYS A 261 12.27 -14.23 -20.07
C LYS A 261 12.69 -15.25 -21.13
N GLU A 262 13.03 -14.74 -22.31
CA GLU A 262 13.89 -15.45 -23.26
C GLU A 262 15.09 -16.07 -22.52
N PRO A 263 15.38 -17.37 -22.74
CA PRO A 263 16.67 -17.91 -22.34
C PRO A 263 17.74 -17.28 -23.23
N ARG A 264 18.76 -16.69 -22.60
CA ARG A 264 20.03 -16.37 -23.27
C ARG A 264 20.75 -17.65 -23.65
#